data_AF-A0A505ISX2-F1
#
_entry.id   AF-A0A505ISX2-F1
#
_cell.length_a   1.000
_cell.length_b   1.000
_cell.length_c   1.000
_cell.angle_alpha   90.00
_cell.angle_beta   90.00
_cell.angle_gamma   90.00
#
_symmetry.space_group_name_H-M   'P 1'
#
loop_
_entity.id
_entity.type
_entity.pdbx_description
1 polymer ?
#
loop_
_entity_poly.entity_id
_entity_poly.type
_entity_poly.pdbx_seq_one_letter_code
_entity_poly.pdbx_strand_id
1 'polypeptide(L)'
;MSRKKKLSYDPLEMEAYENHLKAKEMRQNGSTIVEIANKLDMSQDTVSRFLKNDRDCKFIKVNSWKRRKEEKMLRLKENSLNNCE
;
A
#
# COMPACT_ATOMS: atom_id res chain seq x y z
N MET A 1 -18.49 -27.75 -12.99
CA MET A 1 -18.69 -26.64 -13.93
C MET A 1 -17.91 -25.41 -13.45
N SER A 2 -16.69 -25.21 -13.95
CA SER A 2 -15.92 -23.98 -13.66
C SER A 2 -16.56 -22.81 -14.37
N ARG A 3 -17.10 -21.84 -13.61
CA ARG A 3 -17.48 -20.53 -14.15
C ARG A 3 -16.20 -19.82 -14.59
N LYS A 4 -15.77 -20.05 -15.84
CA LYS A 4 -14.88 -19.12 -16.52
C LYS A 4 -15.72 -17.85 -16.74
N LYS A 5 -15.66 -16.90 -15.79
CA LYS A 5 -16.14 -15.54 -16.04
C LYS A 5 -15.44 -15.07 -17.31
N LYS A 6 -16.21 -14.77 -18.35
CA LYS A 6 -15.68 -14.06 -19.50
C LYS A 6 -15.11 -12.75 -18.96
N LEU A 7 -13.82 -12.55 -19.12
CA LEU A 7 -13.15 -11.29 -18.81
C LEU A 7 -13.69 -10.27 -19.81
N SER A 8 -14.81 -9.62 -19.48
CA SER A 8 -15.22 -8.42 -20.20
C SER A 8 -14.19 -7.36 -19.85
N TYR A 9 -13.51 -6.85 -20.88
CA TYR A 9 -12.44 -5.87 -20.76
C TYR A 9 -13.05 -4.50 -20.41
N ASP A 10 -13.47 -4.34 -19.16
CA ASP A 10 -13.91 -3.05 -18.63
C ASP A 10 -12.66 -2.31 -18.12
N PRO A 11 -12.31 -1.15 -18.68
CA PRO A 11 -11.17 -0.35 -18.23
C PRO A 11 -11.18 -0.08 -16.72
N LEU A 12 -12.36 0.02 -16.10
CA LEU A 12 -12.51 0.23 -14.66
C LEU A 12 -12.11 -1.02 -13.85
N GLU A 13 -12.33 -2.22 -14.38
CA GLU A 13 -11.89 -3.46 -13.73
C GLU A 13 -10.36 -3.63 -13.81
N MET A 14 -9.73 -3.14 -14.89
CA MET A 14 -8.27 -3.15 -15.05
C MET A 14 -7.59 -2.20 -14.06
N GLU A 15 -8.10 -0.97 -13.93
CA GLU A 15 -7.57 0.00 -12.97
C GLU A 15 -7.69 -0.50 -11.52
N ALA A 16 -8.85 -1.08 -11.17
CA ALA A 16 -9.05 -1.66 -9.85
C ALA A 16 -8.06 -2.81 -9.55
N TYR A 17 -7.76 -3.64 -10.55
CA TYR A 17 -6.78 -4.72 -10.42
C TYR A 17 -5.35 -4.20 -10.26
N GLU A 18 -4.94 -3.20 -11.04
CA GLU A 18 -3.63 -2.58 -10.89
C GLU A 18 -3.46 -1.88 -9.54
N ASN A 19 -4.48 -1.18 -9.08
CA ASN A 19 -4.47 -0.52 -7.77
C ASN A 19 -4.40 -1.56 -6.63
N HIS A 20 -5.06 -2.70 -6.78
CA HIS A 20 -4.91 -3.82 -5.84
C HIS A 20 -3.47 -4.36 -5.81
N LEU A 21 -2.82 -4.56 -6.96
CA LEU A 21 -1.44 -5.02 -7.03
C LEU A 21 -0.46 -4.04 -6.37
N LYS A 22 -0.59 -2.73 -6.65
CA LYS A 22 0.22 -1.68 -6.02
C LYS A 22 0.00 -1.63 -4.51
N ALA A 23 -1.25 -1.69 -4.06
CA ALA A 23 -1.57 -1.71 -2.63
C ALA A 23 -0.94 -2.92 -1.93
N LYS A 24 -0.96 -4.09 -2.56
CA LYS A 24 -0.34 -5.32 -2.05
C LYS A 24 1.16 -5.18 -1.91
N GLU A 25 1.86 -4.74 -2.95
CA GLU A 25 3.31 -4.54 -2.93
C GLU A 25 3.71 -3.56 -1.83
N MET A 26 3.04 -2.40 -1.77
CA MET A 26 3.28 -1.42 -0.72
C MET A 26 3.05 -1.99 0.68
N ARG A 27 2.00 -2.80 0.86
CA ARG A 27 1.69 -3.45 2.14
C ARG A 27 2.75 -4.47 2.54
N GLN A 28 3.26 -5.25 1.60
CA GLN A 28 4.37 -6.19 1.80
C GLN A 28 5.66 -5.48 2.16
N ASN A 29 5.90 -4.30 1.57
CA ASN A 29 7.00 -3.39 1.93
C ASN A 29 6.77 -2.68 3.27
N GLY A 30 5.70 -3.01 3.98
CA GLY A 30 5.41 -2.50 5.32
C GLY A 30 4.68 -1.17 5.33
N SER A 31 4.09 -0.70 4.23
CA SER A 31 3.25 0.51 4.18
C SER A 31 1.94 0.34 4.97
N THR A 32 1.46 1.43 5.56
CA THR A 32 0.19 1.49 6.28
C THR A 32 -0.96 1.66 5.29
N ILE A 33 -2.18 1.37 5.74
CA ILE A 33 -3.40 1.61 4.95
C ILE A 33 -3.50 3.10 4.57
N VAL A 34 -3.11 4.01 5.47
CA VAL A 34 -3.15 5.47 5.26
C VAL A 34 -2.19 5.89 4.15
N GLU A 35 -0.95 5.39 4.16
CA GLU A 35 0.03 5.74 3.13
C GLU A 35 -0.35 5.20 1.76
N ILE A 36 -0.88 3.98 1.71
CA ILE A 36 -1.37 3.38 0.48
C ILE A 36 -2.56 4.19 -0.06
N ALA A 37 -3.50 4.57 0.83
CA ALA A 37 -4.64 5.41 0.49
C ALA A 37 -4.20 6.75 -0.10
N ASN A 38 -3.27 7.44 0.56
CA ASN A 38 -2.73 8.72 0.06
C ASN A 38 -1.97 8.55 -1.26
N LYS A 39 -1.24 7.45 -1.44
CA LYS A 39 -0.42 7.22 -2.63
C LYS A 39 -1.26 6.86 -3.86
N LEU A 40 -2.35 6.14 -3.67
CA LEU A 40 -3.26 5.71 -4.73
C LEU A 40 -4.44 6.67 -4.93
N ASP A 41 -4.51 7.75 -4.14
CA ASP A 41 -5.65 8.68 -4.10
C ASP A 41 -7.00 7.97 -3.89
N MET A 42 -7.03 7.07 -2.90
CA MET A 42 -8.20 6.25 -2.59
C MET A 42 -8.59 6.40 -1.12
N SER A 43 -9.85 6.07 -0.81
CA SER A 43 -10.27 5.98 0.58
C SER A 43 -9.53 4.85 1.32
N GLN A 44 -9.23 5.06 2.60
CA GLN A 44 -8.66 4.02 3.48
C GLN A 44 -9.54 2.77 3.53
N ASP A 45 -10.85 2.95 3.44
CA ASP A 45 -11.84 1.87 3.40
C ASP A 45 -11.68 0.99 2.15
N THR A 46 -11.45 1.60 0.99
CA THR A 46 -11.22 0.87 -0.27
C THR A 46 -9.94 0.04 -0.18
N VAL A 47 -8.86 0.64 0.29
CA VAL A 47 -7.58 -0.05 0.50
C VAL A 47 -7.72 -1.18 1.52
N SER A 48 -8.43 -0.94 2.62
CA SER A 48 -8.70 -1.97 3.63
C SER A 48 -9.46 -3.15 3.02
N ARG A 49 -10.48 -2.92 2.19
CA ARG A 49 -11.22 -3.98 1.49
C ARG A 49 -10.36 -4.76 0.51
N PHE A 50 -9.50 -4.07 -0.25
CA PHE A 50 -8.53 -4.71 -1.16
C PHE A 50 -7.64 -5.69 -0.39
N LEU A 51 -7.02 -5.22 0.69
CA LEU A 51 -6.03 -6.00 1.43
C LEU A 51 -6.64 -7.06 2.36
N LYS A 52 -7.88 -6.86 2.84
CA LYS A 52 -8.56 -7.80 3.76
C LYS A 52 -8.83 -9.16 3.10
N ASN A 53 -9.07 -9.15 1.80
CA ASN A 53 -9.33 -10.36 1.03
C ASN A 53 -8.05 -11.03 0.50
N ASP A 54 -6.91 -10.34 0.52
CA ASP A 54 -5.63 -10.89 0.09
C ASP A 54 -4.97 -11.70 1.22
N ARG A 55 -4.72 -12.98 0.96
CA ARG A 55 -4.12 -13.91 1.95
C ARG A 55 -2.75 -13.47 2.41
N ASP A 56 -1.97 -12.83 1.52
CA ASP A 56 -0.61 -12.42 1.82
C ASP A 56 -0.58 -11.17 2.70
N CYS A 57 -1.65 -10.36 2.68
CA CYS A 57 -1.74 -9.11 3.43
C CYS A 57 -2.49 -9.23 4.75
N LYS A 58 -3.34 -10.26 4.89
CA LYS A 58 -4.25 -10.45 6.04
C LYS A 58 -3.56 -10.48 7.41
N PHE A 59 -2.32 -10.98 7.46
CA PHE A 59 -1.58 -11.17 8.72
C PHE A 59 -0.34 -10.29 8.85
N ILE A 60 -0.13 -9.33 7.93
CA ILE A 60 1.01 -8.43 8.01
C ILE A 60 0.80 -7.49 9.21
N LYS A 61 1.48 -7.80 10.32
CA LYS A 61 1.68 -6.90 11.44
C LYS A 61 2.66 -5.82 11.02
N VAL A 62 2.13 -4.66 10.67
CA VAL A 62 2.96 -3.48 10.40
C VAL A 62 3.55 -3.00 11.72
N ASN A 63 4.86 -3.10 11.87
CA ASN A 63 5.55 -2.64 13.08
C ASN A 63 5.69 -1.11 13.04
N SER A 64 4.58 -0.41 13.27
CA SER A 64 4.45 1.05 13.13
C SER A 64 5.47 1.82 13.98
N TRP A 65 5.88 1.27 15.12
CA TRP A 65 6.92 1.83 15.99
C TRP A 65 8.32 1.83 15.37
N LYS A 66 8.73 0.69 14.79
CA LYS A 66 10.03 0.57 14.11
C LYS A 66 10.12 1.54 12.92
N ARG A 67 9.04 1.64 12.14
CA ARG A 67 9.02 2.55 10.98
C ARG A 67 9.03 4.02 11.36
N ARG A 68 8.24 4.45 12.36
CA ARG A 68 8.30 5.84 12.86
C ARG A 68 9.71 6.22 13.34
N LYS A 69 10.44 5.27 13.93
CA LYS A 69 11.83 5.47 14.34
C LYS A 69 12.75 5.63 13.13
N GLU A 70 12.60 4.81 12.10
CA GLU A 70 13.37 4.89 10.85
C GLU A 70 13.10 6.19 10.08
N GLU A 71 11.83 6.59 9.90
CA GLU A 71 11.46 7.86 9.27
C GLU A 71 12.02 9.07 10.03
N LYS A 72 11.93 9.06 11.37
CA LYS A 72 12.52 10.11 12.20
C LYS A 72 14.04 10.18 12.01
N MET A 73 14.72 9.04 11.92
CA MET A 73 16.17 8.99 11.68
C MET A 73 16.54 9.47 10.27
N LEU A 74 15.74 9.15 9.25
CA LEU A 74 15.92 9.66 7.88
C LEU A 74 15.80 11.19 7.82
N ARG A 75 14.76 11.76 8.44
CA ARG A 75 14.59 13.23 8.50
C ARG A 75 15.75 13.92 9.21
N LEU A 76 16.27 13.32 10.29
CA LEU A 76 17.44 13.86 10.98
C LEU A 76 18.69 13.82 10.11
N LYS A 77 18.86 12.79 9.26
CA LYS A 77 19.97 12.71 8.31
C LYS A 77 19.86 13.73 7.19
N GLU A 78 18.67 13.89 6.59
CA GLU A 78 18.44 14.91 5.55
C GLU A 78 18.67 16.33 6.06
N ASN A 79 18.17 16.64 7.26
CA ASN A 79 18.42 17.94 7.89
C ASN A 79 19.91 18.16 8.21
N SER A 80 20.67 17.10 8.54
CA SER A 80 22.11 17.21 8.75
C SER A 80 22.90 17.45 7.46
N LEU A 81 22.38 17.02 6.31
CA LEU A 81 22.98 17.28 5.00
C LEU A 81 22.68 18.71 4.52
N ASN A 82 21.46 19.20 4.75
CA ASN A 82 21.01 20.53 4.31
C ASN A 82 21.51 21.70 5.19
N ASN A 83 22.15 21.44 6.34
CA ASN A 83 22.77 22.47 7.18
C ASN A 83 24.31 22.55 7.00
N CYS A 84 24.86 21.84 6.01
CA CYS A 84 26.28 21.83 5.67
C CYS A 84 26.62 22.61 4.38
N GLU A 85 25.66 23.33 3.79
CA GLU A 85 25.85 24.33 2.72
C GLU A 85 25.63 25.74 3.27
#